data_AF-A0A820F2R7-F1
#
_entry.id   AF-A0A820F2R7-F1
#
_cell.length_a   1.000
_cell.length_b   1.000
_cell.length_c   1.000
_cell.angle_alpha   90.00
_cell.angle_beta   90.00
_cell.angle_gamma   90.00
#
_symmetry.space_group_name_H-M   'P 1'
#
loop_
_entity.id
_entity.type
_entity.pdbx_description
1 polymer ?
#
loop_
_entity_poly.entity_id
_entity_poly.type
_entity_poly.pdbx_seq_one_letter_code
_entity_poly.pdbx_strand_id
1 'polypeptide(L)'
;MLLDVAREGKGTFAFIPDAKIVGTCFVNFVANACTNLALDAEVHLEPQNGAIFPPVLHSSFQRVPWGLVFDLEPLHFGSYRDLIVPMKIPVDVHDHQHPFLKVTVQWNSENNNHKESLIGSDFVVTADALAVSARMSSVHSLEQVIDKCDAIDPAGPKILKTLIGQLIGLEATAKDARITALLKDDLQERISKAVSTVERYKRWGAHYLRAI
;
A
#
# COMPACT_ATOMS: atom_id res chain seq x y z
N MET A 1 2.57 23.12 -2.69
CA MET A 1 1.73 24.30 -3.00
C MET A 1 0.51 23.99 -3.87
N LEU A 2 0.58 23.22 -4.98
CA LEU A 2 -0.63 22.76 -5.70
C LEU A 2 -1.12 21.37 -5.28
N LEU A 3 -0.18 20.45 -5.00
CA LEU A 3 -0.51 19.14 -4.44
C LEU A 3 -1.24 19.26 -3.09
N ASP A 4 -0.78 20.17 -2.23
CA ASP A 4 -1.38 20.38 -0.91
C ASP A 4 -2.81 20.95 -1.02
N VAL A 5 -3.06 21.83 -1.98
CA VAL A 5 -4.41 22.36 -2.27
C VAL A 5 -5.32 21.26 -2.81
N ALA A 6 -4.81 20.40 -3.70
CA ALA A 6 -5.56 19.26 -4.19
C ALA A 6 -5.91 18.30 -3.05
N ARG A 7 -4.96 18.00 -2.16
CA ARG A 7 -5.18 17.17 -0.96
C ARG A 7 -6.24 17.77 -0.03
N GLU A 8 -6.12 19.05 0.31
CA GLU A 8 -7.07 19.74 1.18
C GLU A 8 -8.48 19.76 0.58
N GLY A 9 -8.58 19.95 -0.74
CA GLY A 9 -9.86 19.96 -1.47
C GLY A 9 -10.39 18.59 -1.89
N LYS A 10 -9.77 17.48 -1.46
CA LYS A 10 -10.06 16.11 -1.94
C LYS A 10 -10.11 15.99 -3.47
N GLY A 11 -9.29 16.78 -4.15
CA GLY A 11 -9.15 16.84 -5.59
C GLY A 11 -7.90 16.10 -6.09
N THR A 12 -7.77 15.99 -7.41
CA THR A 12 -6.63 15.33 -8.06
C THR A 12 -5.63 16.35 -8.59
N PHE A 13 -4.34 16.06 -8.43
CA PHE A 13 -3.25 16.83 -9.04
C PHE A 13 -2.58 16.02 -10.15
N ALA A 14 -2.29 16.67 -11.28
CA ALA A 14 -1.50 16.09 -12.36
C ALA A 14 -0.35 17.04 -12.74
N PHE A 15 0.88 16.50 -12.75
CA PHE A 15 2.02 17.21 -13.32
C PHE A 15 2.08 16.95 -14.83
N ILE A 16 2.05 18.01 -15.63
CA ILE A 16 2.02 17.94 -17.10
C ILE A 16 3.37 18.44 -17.65
N PRO A 17 4.33 17.53 -17.95
CA PRO A 17 5.67 17.93 -18.39
C PRO A 17 5.75 18.51 -19.81
N ASP A 18 4.73 18.29 -20.65
CA ASP A 18 4.66 18.80 -22.04
C ASP A 18 3.23 19.25 -22.37
N ALA A 19 3.08 20.43 -22.98
CA ALA A 19 1.78 20.96 -23.39
C ALA A 19 1.02 20.03 -24.36
N LYS A 20 1.71 19.19 -25.13
CA LYS A 20 1.08 18.25 -26.08
C LYS A 20 0.16 17.23 -25.41
N ILE A 21 0.39 16.90 -24.14
CA ILE A 21 -0.42 15.91 -23.40
C ILE A 21 -1.51 16.56 -22.54
N VAL A 22 -1.66 17.89 -22.57
CA VAL A 22 -2.67 18.61 -21.76
C VAL A 22 -4.09 18.15 -22.08
N GLY A 23 -4.39 17.91 -23.37
CA GLY A 23 -5.70 17.43 -23.81
C GLY A 23 -6.01 16.05 -23.24
N THR A 24 -5.04 15.13 -23.26
CA THR A 24 -5.18 13.79 -22.69
C THR A 24 -5.40 13.83 -21.18
N CYS A 25 -4.60 14.63 -20.46
CA CYS A 25 -4.79 14.82 -19.01
C CYS A 25 -6.17 15.41 -18.68
N PHE A 26 -6.65 16.37 -19.47
CA PHE A 26 -7.97 16.98 -19.29
C PHE A 26 -9.11 15.98 -19.51
N VAL A 27 -9.07 15.20 -20.60
CA VAL A 27 -10.10 14.19 -20.88
C VAL A 27 -10.15 13.13 -19.77
N ASN A 28 -8.99 12.66 -19.30
CA ASN A 28 -8.94 11.70 -18.18
C ASN A 28 -9.50 12.30 -16.89
N PHE A 29 -9.22 13.58 -16.62
CA PHE A 29 -9.79 14.27 -15.46
C PHE A 29 -11.32 14.34 -15.53
N VAL A 30 -11.87 14.78 -16.68
CA VAL A 30 -13.33 14.85 -16.87
C VAL A 30 -13.96 13.46 -16.76
N ALA A 31 -13.34 12.44 -17.36
CA ALA A 31 -13.82 11.06 -17.24
C ALA A 31 -13.89 10.60 -15.78
N ASN A 32 -12.80 10.79 -15.02
CA ASN A 32 -12.77 10.43 -13.60
C ASN A 32 -13.82 11.20 -12.80
N ALA A 33 -13.96 12.50 -13.03
CA ALA A 33 -14.96 13.35 -12.37
C ALA A 33 -16.39 12.88 -12.66
N CYS A 34 -16.69 12.50 -13.90
CA CYS A 34 -18.00 11.97 -14.30
C CYS A 34 -18.26 10.55 -13.77
N THR A 35 -17.23 9.79 -13.43
CA THR A 35 -17.35 8.44 -12.84
C THR A 35 -17.30 8.44 -11.32
N ASN A 36 -17.34 9.60 -10.68
CA ASN A 36 -17.22 9.70 -9.24
C ASN A 36 -18.52 9.27 -8.54
N LEU A 37 -18.42 8.28 -7.65
CA LEU A 37 -19.52 7.78 -6.82
C LEU A 37 -19.65 8.60 -5.53
N ALA A 38 -18.51 8.88 -4.88
CA ALA A 38 -18.45 9.57 -3.59
C ALA A 38 -17.14 10.33 -3.45
N LEU A 39 -17.18 11.53 -2.88
CA LEU A 39 -15.99 12.36 -2.62
C LEU A 39 -15.34 12.05 -1.27
N ASP A 40 -16.09 11.46 -0.35
CA ASP A 40 -15.75 11.24 1.03
C ASP A 40 -16.15 9.82 1.46
N ALA A 41 -15.30 8.85 1.10
CA ALA A 41 -15.45 7.48 1.54
C ALA A 41 -14.42 7.13 2.60
N GLU A 42 -14.85 6.44 3.65
CA GLU A 42 -13.98 5.99 4.72
C GLU A 42 -14.16 4.49 4.97
N VAL A 43 -13.05 3.82 5.29
CA VAL A 43 -13.04 2.44 5.77
C VAL A 43 -12.66 2.40 7.23
N HIS A 44 -13.54 1.80 8.01
CA HIS A 44 -13.44 1.63 9.45
C HIS A 44 -13.11 0.16 9.72
N LEU A 45 -11.97 -0.09 10.34
CA LEU A 45 -11.50 -1.42 10.71
C LEU A 45 -11.55 -1.56 12.22
N GLU A 46 -12.43 -2.44 12.70
CA GLU A 46 -12.61 -2.76 14.12
C GLU A 46 -12.06 -4.17 14.38
N PRO A 47 -11.00 -4.33 15.19
CA PRO A 47 -10.54 -5.65 15.57
C PRO A 47 -11.51 -6.28 16.58
N GLN A 48 -11.72 -7.58 16.48
CA GLN A 48 -12.69 -8.33 17.28
C GLN A 48 -11.99 -9.45 18.04
N ASN A 49 -12.60 -9.91 19.15
CA ASN A 49 -12.20 -11.11 19.89
C ASN A 49 -10.70 -11.18 20.25
N GLY A 50 -10.12 -10.06 20.70
CA GLY A 50 -8.72 -10.00 21.14
C GLY A 50 -7.70 -9.89 20.01
N ALA A 51 -8.13 -9.79 18.76
CA ALA A 51 -7.24 -9.40 17.67
C ALA A 51 -6.75 -7.96 17.85
N ILE A 52 -5.55 -7.67 17.35
CA ILE A 52 -4.95 -6.34 17.46
C ILE A 52 -4.25 -5.93 16.16
N PHE A 53 -4.30 -4.64 15.87
CA PHE A 53 -3.46 -4.05 14.84
C PHE A 53 -2.09 -3.68 15.44
N PRO A 54 -0.98 -4.32 15.00
CA PRO A 54 0.37 -3.82 15.29
C PRO A 54 0.58 -2.39 14.75
N PRO A 55 1.71 -1.74 15.05
CA PRO A 55 2.06 -0.45 14.46
C PRO A 55 1.98 -0.53 12.93
N VAL A 56 1.08 0.23 12.32
CA VAL A 56 0.92 0.34 10.87
C VAL A 56 1.76 1.52 10.41
N LEU A 57 2.61 1.30 9.42
CA LEU A 57 3.60 2.29 8.96
C LEU A 57 3.08 3.21 7.84
N HIS A 58 1.80 3.07 7.47
CA HIS A 58 1.20 3.88 6.40
C HIS A 58 0.75 5.25 6.91
N SER A 59 0.85 6.29 6.09
CA SER A 59 0.62 7.68 6.53
C SER A 59 -0.83 8.16 6.44
N SER A 60 -1.71 7.44 5.74
CA SER A 60 -3.11 7.86 5.50
C SER A 60 -4.14 7.06 6.30
N PHE A 61 -3.92 6.93 7.61
CA PHE A 61 -4.95 6.40 8.51
C PHE A 61 -4.99 7.17 9.84
N GLN A 62 -6.17 7.21 10.44
CA GLN A 62 -6.38 7.69 11.79
C GLN A 62 -6.57 6.50 12.72
N ARG A 63 -5.75 6.42 13.77
CA ARG A 63 -5.98 5.45 14.85
C ARG A 63 -7.01 6.00 15.83
N VAL A 64 -8.02 5.20 16.11
CA VAL A 64 -9.11 5.50 17.03
C VAL A 64 -9.15 4.43 18.14
N PRO A 65 -9.73 4.70 19.32
CA PRO A 65 -9.70 3.77 20.45
C PRO A 65 -10.24 2.36 20.12
N TRP A 66 -11.19 2.29 19.20
CA TRP A 66 -11.85 1.07 18.77
C TRP A 66 -11.24 0.43 17.51
N GLY A 67 -10.25 1.05 16.86
CA GLY A 67 -9.77 0.54 15.57
C GLY A 67 -8.95 1.52 14.71
N LEU A 68 -9.07 1.38 13.40
CA LEU A 68 -8.41 2.23 12.39
C LEU A 68 -9.45 2.80 11.42
N VAL A 69 -9.25 4.05 11.00
CA VAL A 69 -10.05 4.72 9.97
C VAL A 69 -9.15 5.15 8.83
N PHE A 70 -9.51 4.79 7.61
CA PHE A 70 -8.79 5.16 6.39
C PHE A 70 -9.70 6.01 5.51
N ASP A 71 -9.21 7.15 5.04
CA ASP A 71 -9.88 7.91 3.96
C ASP A 71 -9.52 7.23 2.64
N LEU A 72 -10.54 6.79 1.89
CA LEU A 72 -10.37 6.16 0.56
C LEU A 72 -10.23 7.19 -0.57
N GLU A 73 -10.27 8.48 -0.23
CA GLU A 73 -10.36 9.58 -1.17
C GLU A 73 -11.61 9.42 -2.08
N PRO A 74 -11.75 10.16 -3.19
CA PRO A 74 -12.87 9.92 -4.09
C PRO A 74 -12.91 8.48 -4.63
N LEU A 75 -14.09 7.89 -4.55
CA LEU A 75 -14.40 6.56 -5.09
C LEU A 75 -15.00 6.69 -6.48
N HIS A 76 -14.36 6.08 -7.48
CA HIS A 76 -14.90 6.05 -8.84
C HIS A 76 -15.56 4.71 -9.16
N PHE A 77 -16.65 4.74 -9.92
CA PHE A 77 -17.31 3.54 -10.44
C PHE A 77 -16.32 2.69 -11.26
N GLY A 78 -16.31 1.38 -10.98
CA GLY A 78 -15.45 0.42 -11.66
C GLY A 78 -13.97 0.46 -11.25
N SER A 79 -13.60 1.32 -10.30
CA SER A 79 -12.25 1.32 -9.70
C SER A 79 -12.22 0.44 -8.46
N TYR A 80 -11.15 -0.35 -8.32
CA TYR A 80 -10.88 -1.16 -7.13
C TYR A 80 -9.81 -0.48 -6.29
N ARG A 81 -9.94 -0.55 -4.96
CA ARG A 81 -8.91 -0.14 -4.01
C ARG A 81 -8.61 -1.27 -3.05
N ASP A 82 -7.32 -1.58 -2.93
CA ASP A 82 -6.83 -2.60 -2.01
C ASP A 82 -6.27 -1.93 -0.76
N LEU A 83 -6.76 -2.33 0.40
CA LEU A 83 -6.34 -1.81 1.68
C LEU A 83 -5.68 -2.93 2.49
N ILE A 84 -4.41 -2.70 2.83
CA ILE A 84 -3.54 -3.75 3.36
C ILE A 84 -3.12 -3.36 4.76
N VAL A 85 -3.55 -4.15 5.75
CA VAL A 85 -3.30 -3.84 7.16
C VAL A 85 -2.73 -5.06 7.86
N PRO A 86 -1.56 -4.94 8.50
CA PRO A 86 -1.03 -6.01 9.32
C PRO A 86 -1.94 -6.21 10.54
N MET A 87 -2.19 -7.45 10.92
CA MET A 87 -3.05 -7.81 12.04
C MET A 87 -2.46 -9.00 12.79
N LYS A 88 -2.56 -8.99 14.12
CA LYS A 88 -2.26 -10.15 14.96
C LYS A 88 -3.58 -10.75 15.41
N ILE A 89 -3.80 -12.00 15.05
CA ILE A 89 -5.01 -12.74 15.36
C ILE A 89 -4.64 -13.82 16.39
N PRO A 90 -5.35 -13.94 17.53
CA PRO A 90 -5.13 -15.01 18.49
C PRO A 90 -5.41 -16.38 17.86
N VAL A 91 -4.68 -17.40 18.30
CA VAL A 91 -4.74 -18.77 17.73
C VAL A 91 -6.15 -19.40 17.84
N ASP A 92 -6.93 -18.96 18.82
CA ASP A 92 -8.27 -19.49 19.12
C ASP A 92 -9.40 -18.73 18.38
N VAL A 93 -9.08 -17.77 17.49
CA VAL A 93 -10.05 -16.79 16.94
C VAL A 93 -10.00 -16.83 15.40
N HIS A 94 -10.52 -17.92 14.84
CA HIS A 94 -10.50 -18.18 13.39
C HIS A 94 -11.78 -18.86 12.85
N ASP A 95 -12.90 -18.79 13.59
CA ASP A 95 -14.16 -19.40 13.17
C ASP A 95 -15.29 -18.36 13.10
N HIS A 96 -16.41 -18.74 12.46
CA HIS A 96 -17.58 -17.87 12.35
C HIS A 96 -18.21 -17.51 13.71
N GLN A 97 -17.85 -18.21 14.80
CA GLN A 97 -18.32 -17.90 16.16
C GLN A 97 -17.42 -16.85 16.83
N HIS A 98 -16.16 -16.75 16.40
CA HIS A 98 -15.14 -15.84 16.91
C HIS A 98 -14.49 -15.07 15.75
N PRO A 99 -15.21 -14.13 15.10
CA PRO A 99 -14.64 -13.30 14.05
C PRO A 99 -13.50 -12.44 14.57
N PHE A 100 -12.51 -12.14 13.73
CA PHE A 100 -11.34 -11.36 14.13
C PHE A 100 -11.40 -9.90 13.64
N LEU A 101 -12.18 -9.59 12.61
CA LEU A 101 -12.25 -8.25 12.01
C LEU A 101 -13.67 -7.88 11.65
N LYS A 102 -14.06 -6.63 11.90
CA LYS A 102 -15.25 -6.02 11.32
C LYS A 102 -14.81 -4.84 10.47
N VAL A 103 -15.19 -4.87 9.20
CA VAL A 103 -14.89 -3.82 8.21
C VAL A 103 -16.18 -3.09 7.94
N THR A 104 -16.15 -1.76 8.01
CA THR A 104 -17.28 -0.92 7.64
C THR A 104 -16.83 0.12 6.63
N VAL A 105 -17.49 0.18 5.49
CA VAL A 105 -17.30 1.26 4.52
C VAL A 105 -18.44 2.23 4.68
N GLN A 106 -18.13 3.52 4.80
CA GLN A 106 -19.11 4.60 4.79
C GLN A 106 -18.79 5.59 3.69
N TRP A 107 -19.80 6.08 3.00
CA TRP A 107 -19.65 7.12 1.98
C TRP A 107 -20.93 7.92 1.83
N ASN A 108 -20.81 9.15 1.37
CA ASN A 108 -21.97 9.97 1.05
C ASN A 108 -22.19 9.99 -0.47
N SER A 109 -23.43 9.72 -0.87
CA SER A 109 -23.94 9.99 -2.21
C SER A 109 -24.94 11.14 -2.14
N GLU A 110 -25.29 11.74 -3.28
CA GLU A 110 -25.93 13.06 -3.46
C GLU A 110 -26.96 13.50 -2.39
N ASN A 111 -27.69 12.58 -1.74
CA ASN A 111 -28.52 12.88 -0.56
C ASN A 111 -28.59 11.77 0.51
N ASN A 112 -27.74 10.74 0.43
CA ASN A 112 -27.81 9.58 1.32
C ASN A 112 -26.44 9.23 1.87
N ASN A 113 -26.41 8.97 3.18
CA ASN A 113 -25.25 8.37 3.83
C ASN A 113 -25.40 6.86 3.69
N HIS A 114 -24.46 6.25 2.99
CA HIS A 114 -24.39 4.81 2.82
C HIS A 114 -23.39 4.21 3.79
N LYS A 115 -23.73 3.03 4.29
CA LYS A 115 -22.87 2.27 5.19
C LYS A 115 -23.08 0.80 4.94
N GLU A 116 -21.98 0.09 4.69
CA GLU A 116 -21.95 -1.35 4.50
C GLU A 116 -20.92 -1.95 5.45
N SER A 117 -21.24 -3.11 6.03
CA SER A 117 -20.37 -3.77 6.98
C SER A 117 -20.19 -5.25 6.64
N LEU A 118 -18.96 -5.73 6.78
CA LEU A 118 -18.58 -7.13 6.61
C LEU A 118 -17.80 -7.61 7.83
N ILE A 119 -17.92 -8.90 8.12
CA ILE A 119 -17.23 -9.55 9.23
C ILE A 119 -16.21 -10.55 8.67
N GLY A 120 -14.95 -10.31 8.95
CA GLY A 120 -13.84 -11.23 8.68
C GLY A 120 -13.75 -12.30 9.75
N SER A 121 -14.12 -13.51 9.38
CA SER A 121 -14.00 -14.72 10.22
C SER A 121 -13.13 -15.80 9.56
N ASP A 122 -13.01 -15.79 8.24
CA ASP A 122 -12.21 -16.76 7.51
C ASP A 122 -10.74 -16.33 7.41
N PHE A 123 -9.84 -17.23 7.78
CA PHE A 123 -8.40 -17.07 7.58
C PHE A 123 -7.95 -17.89 6.37
N VAL A 124 -7.98 -17.28 5.19
CA VAL A 124 -7.53 -17.91 3.94
C VAL A 124 -6.31 -17.18 3.41
N VAL A 125 -5.19 -17.89 3.28
CA VAL A 125 -3.99 -17.37 2.62
C VAL A 125 -4.21 -17.48 1.11
N THR A 126 -4.47 -16.35 0.46
CA THR A 126 -4.63 -16.26 -1.00
C THR A 126 -3.34 -15.87 -1.68
N ALA A 127 -3.21 -16.13 -2.99
CA ALA A 127 -2.08 -15.68 -3.78
C ALA A 127 -1.94 -14.14 -3.74
N ASP A 128 -3.05 -13.42 -3.76
CA ASP A 128 -3.07 -11.96 -3.62
C ASP A 128 -2.53 -11.51 -2.27
N ALA A 129 -2.94 -12.15 -1.17
CA ALA A 129 -2.43 -11.85 0.17
C ALA A 129 -0.91 -12.06 0.26
N LEU A 130 -0.37 -13.11 -0.37
CA LEU A 130 1.06 -13.37 -0.41
C LEU A 130 1.81 -12.34 -1.26
N ALA A 131 1.30 -12.00 -2.45
CA ALA A 131 1.89 -11.00 -3.33
C ALA A 131 1.93 -9.61 -2.67
N VAL A 132 0.84 -9.25 -2.01
CA VAL A 132 0.70 -8.03 -1.22
C VAL A 132 1.68 -8.00 -0.05
N SER A 133 1.79 -9.10 0.70
CA SER A 133 2.72 -9.22 1.83
C SER A 133 4.17 -9.06 1.37
N ALA A 134 4.53 -9.65 0.23
CA ALA A 134 5.84 -9.50 -0.38
C ALA A 134 6.13 -8.04 -0.75
N ARG A 135 5.16 -7.35 -1.35
CA ARG A 135 5.28 -5.93 -1.72
C ARG A 135 5.45 -5.05 -0.49
N MET A 136 4.60 -5.20 0.52
CA MET A 136 4.68 -4.43 1.77
C MET A 136 6.02 -4.62 2.49
N SER A 137 6.49 -5.87 2.59
CA SER A 137 7.78 -6.19 3.19
C SER A 137 8.94 -5.56 2.42
N SER A 138 8.81 -5.49 1.09
CA SER A 138 9.80 -4.85 0.22
C SER A 138 9.85 -3.35 0.43
N VAL A 139 8.70 -2.65 0.36
CA VAL A 139 8.62 -1.19 0.57
C VAL A 139 9.21 -0.84 1.93
N HIS A 140 8.78 -1.52 3.00
CA HIS A 140 9.28 -1.26 4.35
C HIS A 140 10.80 -1.47 4.47
N SER A 141 11.33 -2.55 3.88
CA SER A 141 12.77 -2.81 3.92
C SER A 141 13.55 -1.82 3.07
N LEU A 142 13.00 -1.36 1.94
CA LEU A 142 13.64 -0.40 1.06
C LEU A 142 13.75 0.98 1.69
N GLU A 143 12.75 1.42 2.46
CA GLU A 143 12.86 2.64 3.27
C GLU A 143 14.07 2.57 4.21
N GLN A 144 14.23 1.45 4.94
CA GLN A 144 15.40 1.26 5.80
C GLN A 144 16.70 1.21 5.01
N VAL A 145 16.71 0.56 3.84
CA VAL A 145 17.90 0.51 2.96
C VAL A 145 18.29 1.92 2.52
N ILE A 146 17.33 2.75 2.12
CA ILE A 146 17.55 4.15 1.73
C ILE A 146 18.20 4.91 2.89
N ASP A 147 17.61 4.86 4.09
CA ASP A 147 18.13 5.54 5.28
C ASP A 147 19.57 5.13 5.61
N LYS A 148 19.86 3.82 5.52
CA LYS A 148 21.20 3.29 5.76
C LYS A 148 22.19 3.68 4.66
N CYS A 149 21.80 3.61 3.40
CA CYS A 149 22.66 3.99 2.28
C CYS A 149 22.97 5.49 2.27
N ASP A 150 22.01 6.34 2.65
CA ASP A 150 22.22 7.79 2.83
C ASP A 150 23.24 8.07 3.93
N ALA A 151 23.18 7.32 5.03
CA ALA A 151 24.14 7.38 6.13
C ALA A 151 25.49 6.71 5.81
N ILE A 152 25.67 6.14 4.61
CA ILE A 152 26.86 5.36 4.20
C ILE A 152 27.10 4.16 5.15
N ASP A 153 26.02 3.64 5.73
CA ASP A 153 26.03 2.49 6.63
C ASP A 153 26.01 1.18 5.81
N PRO A 154 27.01 0.28 5.98
CA PRO A 154 27.04 -1.01 5.27
C PRO A 154 25.90 -1.95 5.69
N ALA A 155 25.06 -1.59 6.66
CA ALA A 155 23.83 -2.30 6.99
C ALA A 155 22.80 -2.30 5.85
N GLY A 156 22.75 -1.26 5.01
CA GLY A 156 21.76 -1.17 3.91
C GLY A 156 21.76 -2.39 2.99
N PRO A 157 22.89 -2.73 2.34
CA PRO A 157 22.99 -3.93 1.52
C PRO A 157 22.71 -5.25 2.27
N LYS A 158 22.96 -5.31 3.58
CA LYS A 158 22.65 -6.50 4.40
C LYS A 158 21.14 -6.67 4.61
N ILE A 159 20.41 -5.58 4.83
CA ILE A 159 18.94 -5.56 4.94
C ILE A 159 18.34 -6.07 3.62
N LEU A 160 18.79 -5.52 2.48
CA LEU A 160 18.32 -5.96 1.17
C LEU A 160 18.57 -7.46 0.93
N LYS A 161 19.76 -7.96 1.27
CA LYS A 161 20.07 -9.40 1.14
C LYS A 161 19.15 -10.28 1.99
N THR A 162 18.79 -9.80 3.18
CA THR A 162 17.88 -10.50 4.10
C THR A 162 16.47 -10.58 3.52
N LEU A 163 15.95 -9.46 3.01
CA LEU A 163 14.67 -9.40 2.29
C LEU A 163 14.65 -10.36 1.10
N ILE A 164 15.68 -10.34 0.25
CA ILE A 164 15.77 -11.24 -0.91
C ILE A 164 15.69 -12.71 -0.48
N GLY A 165 16.38 -13.09 0.60
CA GLY A 165 16.32 -14.45 1.15
C GLY A 165 14.91 -14.85 1.61
N GLN A 166 14.21 -13.95 2.29
CA GLN A 166 12.81 -14.18 2.73
C GLN A 166 11.87 -14.37 1.53
N LEU A 167 12.00 -13.52 0.50
CA LEU A 167 11.15 -13.58 -0.68
C LEU A 167 11.44 -14.77 -1.60
N ILE A 168 12.68 -15.28 -1.63
CA ILE A 168 12.98 -16.57 -2.30
C ILE A 168 12.17 -17.71 -1.65
N GLY A 169 12.14 -17.78 -0.31
CA GLY A 169 11.37 -18.80 0.40
C GLY A 169 9.86 -18.68 0.14
N LEU A 170 9.36 -17.44 0.10
CA LEU A 170 7.97 -17.17 -0.22
C LEU A 170 7.62 -17.54 -1.67
N GLU A 171 8.45 -17.16 -2.65
CA GLU A 171 8.23 -17.43 -4.08
C GLU A 171 8.21 -18.93 -4.37
N ALA A 172 9.08 -19.71 -3.73
CA ALA A 172 9.10 -21.17 -3.86
C ALA A 172 7.78 -21.83 -3.42
N THR A 173 7.09 -21.22 -2.46
CA THR A 173 5.82 -21.71 -1.92
C THR A 173 4.62 -21.18 -2.71
N ALA A 174 4.60 -19.88 -2.98
CA ALA A 174 3.47 -19.17 -3.60
C ALA A 174 3.39 -19.38 -5.12
N LYS A 175 4.55 -19.46 -5.80
CA LYS A 175 4.70 -19.53 -7.27
C LYS A 175 3.88 -18.47 -8.02
N ASP A 176 3.75 -17.29 -7.43
CA ASP A 176 3.00 -16.16 -7.99
C ASP A 176 3.91 -15.31 -8.87
N ALA A 177 3.49 -15.06 -10.12
CA ALA A 177 4.28 -14.33 -11.10
C ALA A 177 4.64 -12.90 -10.65
N ARG A 178 3.82 -12.25 -9.82
CA ARG A 178 4.09 -10.90 -9.29
C ARG A 178 5.23 -10.94 -8.28
N ILE A 179 5.27 -11.98 -7.44
CA ILE A 179 6.37 -12.20 -6.50
C ILE A 179 7.65 -12.53 -7.26
N THR A 180 7.56 -13.38 -8.29
CA THR A 180 8.69 -13.71 -9.16
C THR A 180 9.26 -12.46 -9.84
N ALA A 181 8.42 -11.58 -10.40
CA ALA A 181 8.85 -10.34 -11.05
C ALA A 181 9.50 -9.37 -10.04
N LEU A 182 8.85 -9.13 -8.89
CA LEU A 182 9.41 -8.30 -7.82
C LEU A 182 10.79 -8.80 -7.36
N LEU A 183 10.93 -10.12 -7.19
CA LEU A 183 12.17 -10.73 -6.75
C LEU A 183 13.27 -10.64 -7.81
N LYS A 184 13.00 -11.11 -9.03
CA LYS A 184 14.01 -11.26 -10.08
C LYS A 184 14.35 -9.92 -10.74
N ASP A 185 13.33 -9.20 -11.18
CA ASP A 185 13.51 -8.04 -12.05
C ASP A 185 13.88 -6.79 -11.25
N ASP A 186 13.29 -6.62 -10.06
CA ASP A 186 13.51 -5.42 -9.26
C ASP A 186 14.56 -5.65 -8.16
N LEU A 187 14.34 -6.58 -7.22
CA LEU A 187 15.20 -6.72 -6.04
C LEU A 187 16.58 -7.30 -6.38
N GLN A 188 16.65 -8.41 -7.11
CA GLN A 188 17.91 -9.08 -7.45
C GLN A 188 18.72 -8.36 -8.53
N GLU A 189 18.05 -7.64 -9.44
CA GLU A 189 18.73 -6.91 -10.51
C GLU A 189 18.86 -5.41 -10.20
N ARG A 190 17.80 -4.63 -10.41
CA ARG A 190 17.87 -3.17 -10.48
C ARG A 190 18.25 -2.54 -9.14
N ILE A 191 17.58 -2.95 -8.07
CA ILE A 191 17.77 -2.43 -6.71
C ILE A 191 19.10 -2.90 -6.14
N SER A 192 19.45 -4.18 -6.27
CA SER A 192 20.76 -4.69 -5.84
C SER A 192 21.91 -3.96 -6.51
N LYS A 193 21.80 -3.67 -7.82
CA LYS A 193 22.79 -2.88 -8.53
C LYS A 193 22.86 -1.44 -8.02
N ALA A 194 21.73 -0.84 -7.64
CA ALA A 194 21.63 0.53 -7.13
C ALA A 194 22.38 0.73 -5.82
N VAL A 195 22.34 -0.26 -4.94
CA VAL A 195 22.94 -0.18 -3.60
C VAL A 195 24.27 -0.92 -3.49
N SER A 196 24.78 -1.48 -4.59
CA SER A 196 25.99 -2.31 -4.59
C SER A 196 27.27 -1.57 -4.18
N THR A 197 27.37 -0.26 -4.46
CA THR A 197 28.47 0.60 -3.98
C THR A 197 27.96 1.99 -3.63
N VAL A 198 28.72 2.71 -2.80
CA VAL A 198 28.41 4.10 -2.41
C VAL A 198 28.33 5.02 -3.62
N GLU A 199 29.23 4.85 -4.60
CA GLU A 199 29.27 5.65 -5.83
C GLU A 199 28.02 5.42 -6.69
N ARG A 200 27.59 4.15 -6.82
CA ARG A 200 26.37 3.82 -7.59
C ARG A 200 25.13 4.37 -6.92
N TYR A 201 25.04 4.23 -5.59
CA TYR A 201 23.93 4.76 -4.83
C TYR A 201 23.84 6.29 -4.98
N LYS A 202 24.94 7.01 -4.78
CA LYS A 202 24.99 8.48 -4.94
C LYS A 202 24.68 8.93 -6.36
N ARG A 203 25.12 8.18 -7.37
CA ARG A 203 24.94 8.58 -8.78
C ARG A 203 23.51 8.40 -9.28
N TRP A 204 22.82 7.35 -8.83
CA TRP A 204 21.47 7.04 -9.34
C TRP A 204 20.57 6.28 -8.36
N GLY A 205 21.13 5.47 -7.45
CA GLY A 205 20.33 4.66 -6.52
C GLY A 205 19.44 5.51 -5.59
N ALA A 206 19.94 6.62 -5.06
CA ALA A 206 19.18 7.50 -4.18
C ALA A 206 17.89 8.05 -4.84
N HIS A 207 17.93 8.30 -6.15
CA HIS A 207 16.76 8.77 -6.90
C HIS A 207 15.87 7.60 -7.33
N TYR A 208 16.48 6.51 -7.81
CA TYR A 208 15.76 5.35 -8.29
C TYR A 208 14.91 4.70 -7.21
N LEU A 209 15.47 4.43 -6.02
CA LEU A 209 14.74 3.74 -4.94
C LEU A 209 13.56 4.56 -4.39
N ARG A 210 13.60 5.89 -4.48
CA ARG A 210 12.53 6.78 -4.02
C ARG A 210 11.40 6.96 -5.04
N ALA A 211 11.61 6.51 -6.27
CA ALA A 211 10.64 6.58 -7.35
C ALA A 211 9.84 5.27 -7.52
N ILE A 212 10.11 4.25 -6.69
CA ILE A 212 9.47 2.93 -6.68
C ILE A 212 8.52 2.87 -5.48
#